data_AF-A0A7W0WFV3-F1
#
_entry.id   AF-A0A7W0WFV3-F1
#
_cell.length_a   1.000
_cell.length_b   1.000
_cell.length_c   1.000
_cell.angle_alpha   90.00
_cell.angle_beta   90.00
_cell.angle_gamma   90.00
#
_symmetry.space_group_name_H-M   'P 1'
#
loop_
_entity.id
_entity.type
_entity.pdbx_description
1 polymer ?
#
loop_
_entity_poly.entity_id
_entity_poly.type
_entity_poly.pdbx_seq_one_letter_code
_entity_poly.pdbx_strand_id
1 'polypeptide(L)'
;MEVFRKYPETTPVEERKGSPACVVSHPDAGGPCQREAIGEVWSLPFCEMHGREAELAAKAEIEVTVGRELQVLADTEFERFDTNHYVLEVLKAAKAPYEVDRSIHEAAMLRAYPPDELEANTDADTRTFDYGRDYATGEAGDGPVDWWADACYLLHRFMREAAGRGVLTDELEYLRERATAQLVLAERDCERRYAEPRLRAKRAAGG
;
A
#
# COMPACT_ATOMS: atom_id res chain seq x y z
N MET A 1 1.09 10.90 15.56
CA MET A 1 2.40 10.55 14.98
C MET A 1 2.40 11.09 13.57
N GLU A 2 3.30 12.01 13.26
CA GLU A 2 3.42 12.58 11.90
C GLU A 2 4.19 11.57 11.04
N VAL A 3 3.52 11.01 10.03
CA VAL A 3 4.05 9.93 9.18
C VAL A 3 4.82 10.47 7.98
N PHE A 4 4.40 11.64 7.49
CA PHE A 4 5.06 12.37 6.42
C PHE A 4 5.64 13.67 6.97
N ARG A 5 6.93 13.90 6.75
CA ARG A 5 7.60 15.15 7.14
C ARG A 5 7.85 15.98 5.89
N LYS A 6 7.13 17.08 5.72
CA LYS A 6 7.41 18.03 4.63
C LYS A 6 8.74 18.74 4.89
N TYR A 7 9.54 18.95 3.83
CA TYR A 7 10.70 19.83 3.94
C TYR A 7 10.25 21.29 4.15
N PRO A 8 10.89 22.05 5.05
CA PRO A 8 10.70 23.49 5.11
C PRO A 8 10.96 24.12 3.73
N GLU A 9 10.14 25.10 3.32
CA GLU A 9 10.29 25.79 2.03
C GLU A 9 11.65 26.48 1.86
N THR A 10 12.33 26.73 2.98
CA THR A 10 13.65 27.36 3.05
C THR A 10 14.82 26.38 3.07
N THR A 11 14.58 25.06 3.09
CA THR A 11 15.66 24.06 3.14
C THR A 11 16.33 23.94 1.76
N PRO A 12 17.62 24.29 1.65
CA PRO A 12 18.40 24.10 0.44
C PRO A 12 18.37 22.65 -0.01
N VAL A 13 18.35 22.43 -1.32
CA VAL A 13 18.25 21.09 -1.91
C VAL A 13 19.40 20.19 -1.46
N GLU A 14 20.59 20.75 -1.21
CA GLU A 14 21.75 20.01 -0.71
C GLU A 14 21.65 19.57 0.76
N GLU A 15 20.78 20.22 1.55
CA GLU A 15 20.58 19.91 2.98
C GLU A 15 19.41 18.95 3.24
N ARG A 16 18.65 18.60 2.20
CA ARG A 16 17.69 17.49 2.23
C ARG A 16 18.50 16.20 2.25
N LYS A 17 18.32 15.38 3.31
CA LYS A 17 19.12 14.17 3.52
C LYS A 17 18.91 13.18 2.37
N GLY A 18 19.87 13.12 1.44
CA GLY A 18 19.85 12.17 0.33
C GLY A 18 18.98 12.64 -0.83
N SER A 19 19.58 12.66 -2.02
CA SER A 19 19.01 12.95 -3.35
C SER A 19 17.93 14.07 -3.46
N PRO A 20 18.11 15.08 -4.32
CA PRO A 20 17.04 16.03 -4.66
C PRO A 20 15.78 15.36 -5.24
N ALA A 21 15.90 14.12 -5.72
CA ALA A 21 14.87 13.39 -6.43
C ALA A 21 14.13 12.41 -5.52
N CYS A 22 12.90 12.10 -5.92
CA CYS A 22 12.14 10.99 -5.38
C CYS A 22 12.96 9.68 -5.41
N VAL A 23 12.91 8.91 -4.32
CA VAL A 23 13.65 7.64 -4.19
C VAL A 23 13.18 6.55 -5.18
N VAL A 24 11.92 6.64 -5.62
CA VAL A 24 11.29 5.68 -6.53
C VAL A 24 12.09 5.48 -7.82
N SER A 25 12.47 4.24 -8.09
CA SER A 25 13.33 3.89 -9.22
C SER A 25 13.15 2.50 -9.83
N HIS A 26 12.28 1.66 -9.29
CA HIS A 26 12.10 0.28 -9.77
C HIS A 26 11.60 0.25 -11.23
N PRO A 27 12.21 -0.55 -12.14
CA PRO A 27 11.79 -0.65 -13.54
C PRO A 27 10.31 -1.02 -13.71
N ASP A 28 9.83 -2.02 -12.96
CA ASP A 28 8.42 -2.43 -12.98
C ASP A 28 7.45 -1.31 -12.56
N ALA A 29 7.94 -0.32 -11.80
CA ALA A 29 7.18 0.84 -11.32
C ALA A 29 7.35 2.08 -12.23
N GLY A 30 7.90 1.92 -13.43
CA GLY A 30 8.13 3.02 -14.39
C GLY A 30 9.56 3.57 -14.39
N GLY A 31 10.46 2.99 -13.58
CA GLY A 31 11.86 3.37 -13.50
C GLY A 31 12.14 4.63 -12.65
N PRO A 32 13.35 5.22 -12.77
CA PRO A 32 13.79 6.37 -11.97
C PRO A 32 12.88 7.59 -12.07
N CYS A 33 12.20 7.92 -10.97
CA CYS A 33 11.39 9.12 -10.86
C CYS A 33 12.27 10.37 -10.78
N GLN A 34 12.18 11.23 -11.79
CA GLN A 34 13.00 12.46 -11.89
C GLN A 34 12.40 13.66 -11.15
N ARG A 35 11.28 13.50 -10.44
CA ARG A 35 10.59 14.60 -9.76
C ARG A 35 11.29 14.95 -8.46
N GLU A 36 11.30 16.25 -8.13
CA GLU A 36 11.87 16.76 -6.90
C GLU A 36 11.16 16.19 -5.67
N ALA A 37 11.94 15.80 -4.66
CA ALA A 37 11.43 15.37 -3.37
C ALA A 37 10.99 16.57 -2.52
N ILE A 38 9.77 16.52 -1.99
CA ILE A 38 9.14 17.60 -1.22
C ILE A 38 9.01 17.27 0.29
N GLY A 39 9.32 16.03 0.67
CA GLY A 39 9.31 15.57 2.05
C GLY A 39 9.73 14.11 2.16
N GLU A 40 9.54 13.55 3.34
CA GLU A 40 10.02 12.22 3.70
C GLU A 40 8.93 11.33 4.31
N VAL A 41 8.97 10.05 3.96
CA VAL A 41 8.29 8.95 4.68
C VAL A 41 9.34 7.89 4.99
N TRP A 42 9.33 7.32 6.21
CA TRP A 42 10.34 6.34 6.65
C TRP A 42 11.80 6.80 6.52
N SER A 43 12.06 8.12 6.53
CA SER A 43 13.37 8.74 6.26
C SER A 43 13.88 8.61 4.82
N LEU A 44 12.98 8.37 3.86
CA LEU A 44 13.29 8.39 2.43
C LEU A 44 12.63 9.60 1.74
N PRO A 45 13.31 10.21 0.75
CA PRO A 45 12.82 11.39 0.04
C PRO A 45 11.77 11.01 -1.03
N PHE A 46 10.61 11.66 -1.01
CA PHE A 46 9.55 11.43 -1.99
C PHE A 46 9.06 12.72 -2.65
N CYS A 47 8.71 12.63 -3.95
CA CYS A 47 7.93 13.67 -4.61
C CYS A 47 6.48 13.68 -4.11
N GLU A 48 5.70 14.69 -4.47
CA GLU A 48 4.33 14.87 -3.96
C GLU A 48 3.44 13.64 -4.15
N MET A 49 3.53 13.01 -5.32
CA MET A 49 2.68 11.89 -5.71
C MET A 49 3.03 10.60 -4.94
N HIS A 50 4.29 10.15 -5.02
CA HIS A 50 4.73 8.94 -4.31
C HIS A 50 4.75 9.16 -2.79
N GLY A 51 5.05 10.38 -2.33
CA GLY A 51 5.03 10.70 -0.90
C GLY A 51 3.62 10.64 -0.32
N ARG A 52 2.60 11.03 -1.09
CA ARG A 52 1.20 10.89 -0.69
C ARG A 52 0.77 9.43 -0.61
N GLU A 53 1.16 8.62 -1.59
CA GLU A 53 0.91 7.18 -1.56
C GLU A 53 1.61 6.52 -0.36
N ALA A 54 2.92 6.74 -0.19
CA ALA A 54 3.69 6.19 0.94
C ALA A 54 3.15 6.64 2.31
N GLU A 55 2.70 7.89 2.44
CA GLU A 55 2.06 8.38 3.67
C GLU A 55 0.78 7.59 4.01
N LEU A 56 -0.07 7.35 3.00
CA LEU A 56 -1.32 6.63 3.17
C LEU A 56 -1.08 5.14 3.44
N ALA A 57 -0.13 4.54 2.73
CA ALA A 57 0.34 3.17 2.95
C ALA A 57 0.82 2.96 4.39
N ALA A 58 1.66 3.87 4.89
CA ALA A 58 2.16 3.83 6.26
C ALA A 58 1.04 3.99 7.30
N LYS A 59 0.03 4.84 7.05
CA LYS A 59 -1.14 4.95 7.92
C LYS A 59 -2.01 3.69 7.90
N ALA A 60 -2.23 3.11 6.71
CA ALA A 60 -3.04 1.90 6.55
C ALA A 60 -2.41 0.70 7.25
N GLU A 61 -1.08 0.56 7.18
CA GLU A 61 -0.36 -0.48 7.93
C GLU A 61 -0.51 -0.31 9.44
N ILE A 62 -0.41 0.92 9.96
CA ILE A 62 -0.59 1.20 11.38
C ILE A 62 -2.01 0.85 11.82
N GLU A 63 -3.02 1.20 11.03
CA GLU A 63 -4.42 0.86 11.29
C GLU A 63 -4.60 -0.66 11.43
N VAL A 64 -4.11 -1.43 10.45
CA VAL A 64 -4.20 -2.90 10.46
C VAL A 64 -3.45 -3.49 11.64
N THR A 65 -2.24 -2.99 11.94
CA THR A 65 -1.45 -3.47 13.08
C THR A 65 -2.18 -3.18 14.40
N VAL A 66 -2.67 -1.95 14.62
CA VAL A 66 -3.42 -1.61 15.83
C VAL A 66 -4.68 -2.46 15.96
N GLY A 67 -5.43 -2.66 14.86
CA GLY A 67 -6.61 -3.51 14.84
C GLY A 67 -6.31 -4.96 15.22
N ARG A 68 -5.22 -5.54 14.70
CA ARG A 68 -4.78 -6.91 15.05
C ARG A 68 -4.38 -7.03 16.51
N GLU A 69 -3.56 -6.12 17.02
CA GLU A 69 -3.14 -6.14 18.43
C GLU A 69 -4.35 -6.02 19.37
N LEU A 70 -5.34 -5.21 19.01
CA LEU A 70 -6.57 -5.09 19.77
C LEU A 70 -7.45 -6.33 19.74
N GLN A 71 -7.54 -6.99 18.58
CA GLN A 71 -8.25 -8.26 18.49
C GLN A 71 -7.58 -9.32 19.37
N VAL A 72 -6.25 -9.40 19.34
CA VAL A 72 -5.49 -10.34 20.20
C VAL A 72 -5.71 -10.03 21.68
N LEU A 73 -5.72 -8.76 22.07
CA LEU A 73 -6.05 -8.36 23.45
C LEU A 73 -7.48 -8.74 23.84
N ALA A 74 -8.45 -8.51 22.95
CA ALA A 74 -9.84 -8.90 23.16
C ALA A 74 -10.01 -10.42 23.34
N ASP A 75 -9.32 -11.21 22.51
CA ASP A 75 -9.35 -12.66 22.54
C ASP A 75 -8.64 -13.23 23.79
N THR A 76 -7.51 -12.62 24.19
CA THR A 76 -6.69 -13.08 25.31
C THR A 76 -7.32 -12.76 26.67
N GLU A 77 -8.02 -11.62 26.79
CA GLU A 77 -8.58 -11.16 28.07
C GLU A 77 -9.96 -11.76 28.43
N PHE A 78 -10.48 -12.72 27.66
CA PHE A 78 -11.70 -13.49 27.98
C PHE A 78 -12.82 -12.65 28.62
N GLU A 79 -13.37 -11.69 27.87
CA GLU A 79 -14.62 -10.99 28.26
C GLU A 79 -14.56 -10.05 29.50
N ARG A 80 -13.38 -9.54 29.91
CA ARG A 80 -13.34 -8.33 30.77
C ARG A 80 -13.71 -7.07 29.98
N PHE A 81 -14.96 -7.02 29.56
CA PHE A 81 -15.54 -6.03 28.65
C PHE A 81 -15.28 -4.59 29.12
N ASP A 82 -15.35 -4.36 30.43
CA ASP A 82 -15.25 -3.05 31.07
C ASP A 82 -13.83 -2.44 30.94
N THR A 83 -12.80 -3.28 31.02
CA THR A 83 -11.38 -2.84 30.97
C THR A 83 -10.92 -2.69 29.52
N ASN A 84 -11.37 -3.58 28.64
CA ASN A 84 -11.15 -3.49 27.21
C ASN A 84 -11.83 -2.26 26.58
N HIS A 85 -13.05 -1.92 27.01
CA HIS A 85 -13.72 -0.71 26.53
C HIS A 85 -12.89 0.55 26.82
N TYR A 86 -12.30 0.67 28.01
CA TYR A 86 -11.41 1.79 28.34
C TYR A 86 -10.16 1.85 27.48
N VAL A 87 -9.50 0.71 27.21
CA VAL A 87 -8.33 0.66 26.30
C VAL A 87 -8.72 1.08 24.88
N LEU A 88 -9.85 0.57 24.38
CA LEU A 88 -10.37 0.93 23.06
C LEU A 88 -10.73 2.42 22.98
N GLU A 89 -11.38 2.99 23.99
CA GLU A 89 -11.72 4.41 24.04
C GLU A 89 -10.48 5.29 24.16
N VAL A 90 -9.44 4.87 24.91
CA VAL A 90 -8.15 5.57 24.96
C VAL A 90 -7.47 5.58 23.60
N LEU A 91 -7.50 4.46 22.86
CA LEU A 91 -6.91 4.38 21.51
C LEU A 91 -7.69 5.20 20.47
N LYS A 92 -9.03 5.20 20.56
CA LYS A 92 -9.88 6.10 19.76
C LYS A 92 -9.60 7.58 20.10
N ALA A 93 -9.54 7.91 21.39
CA ALA A 93 -9.26 9.26 21.87
C ALA A 93 -7.84 9.74 21.53
N ALA A 94 -6.88 8.82 21.43
CA ALA A 94 -5.51 9.11 21.01
C ALA A 94 -5.40 9.51 19.52
N LYS A 95 -6.53 9.54 18.78
CA LYS A 95 -6.55 9.77 17.33
C LYS A 95 -5.58 8.83 16.62
N ALA A 96 -5.49 7.58 17.08
CA ALA A 96 -4.88 6.54 16.26
C ALA A 96 -5.60 6.59 14.89
N PRO A 97 -4.86 6.52 13.77
CA PRO A 97 -5.46 6.58 12.43
C PRO A 97 -6.33 5.35 12.25
N TYR A 98 -7.58 5.43 12.67
CA TYR A 98 -8.49 4.30 12.78
C TYR A 98 -9.25 4.03 11.49
N GLU A 99 -9.30 5.02 10.61
CA GLU A 99 -9.91 4.89 9.30
C GLU A 99 -9.05 5.65 8.30
N VAL A 100 -8.12 4.93 7.67
CA VAL A 100 -7.65 5.32 6.36
C VAL A 100 -8.78 5.02 5.39
N ASP A 101 -9.33 6.07 4.81
CA ASP A 101 -10.25 5.92 3.70
C ASP A 101 -9.53 5.16 2.57
N ARG A 102 -9.89 3.88 2.41
CA ARG A 102 -9.26 2.98 1.44
C ARG A 102 -9.37 3.53 0.03
N SER A 103 -10.46 4.24 -0.29
CA SER A 103 -10.64 4.85 -1.61
C SER A 103 -9.62 5.97 -1.87
N ILE A 104 -9.20 6.69 -0.83
CA ILE A 104 -8.17 7.73 -0.93
C ILE A 104 -6.80 7.08 -1.13
N HIS A 105 -6.52 5.97 -0.44
CA HIS A 105 -5.27 5.21 -0.64
C HIS A 105 -5.19 4.62 -2.04
N GLU A 106 -6.26 3.95 -2.49
CA GLU A 106 -6.39 3.40 -3.84
C GLU A 106 -6.20 4.48 -4.92
N ALA A 107 -6.85 5.64 -4.78
CA ALA A 107 -6.67 6.76 -5.70
C ALA A 107 -5.23 7.30 -5.71
N ALA A 108 -4.55 7.28 -4.56
CA ALA A 108 -3.15 7.67 -4.49
C ALA A 108 -2.22 6.64 -5.16
N MET A 109 -2.46 5.33 -4.96
CA MET A 109 -1.74 4.26 -5.63
C MET A 109 -1.89 4.34 -7.15
N LEU A 110 -3.11 4.47 -7.66
CA LEU A 110 -3.39 4.61 -9.10
C LEU A 110 -2.74 5.85 -9.72
N ARG A 111 -2.66 6.94 -8.94
CA ARG A 111 -1.99 8.15 -9.39
C ARG A 111 -0.47 7.98 -9.42
N ALA A 112 0.10 7.32 -8.41
CA ALA A 112 1.53 7.05 -8.27
C ALA A 112 2.05 6.04 -9.30
N TYR A 113 1.26 5.00 -9.58
CA TYR A 113 1.60 3.90 -10.47
C TYR A 113 0.49 3.70 -11.52
N PRO A 114 0.43 4.53 -12.57
CA PRO A 114 -0.66 4.49 -13.54
C PRO A 114 -0.66 3.16 -14.33
N PRO A 115 -1.72 2.34 -14.24
CA PRO A 115 -1.72 1.01 -14.85
C PRO A 115 -1.58 1.04 -16.38
N ASP A 116 -2.17 2.04 -17.04
CA ASP A 116 -2.10 2.19 -18.49
C ASP A 116 -0.67 2.50 -19.00
N GLU A 117 0.18 3.08 -18.14
CA GLU A 117 1.59 3.34 -18.44
C GLU A 117 2.49 2.14 -18.12
N LEU A 118 2.01 1.24 -17.27
CA LEU A 118 2.78 0.13 -16.69
C LEU A 118 2.33 -1.26 -17.16
N GLU A 119 1.31 -1.38 -18.02
CA GLU A 119 0.75 -2.68 -18.44
C GLU A 119 1.80 -3.65 -19.00
N ALA A 120 2.83 -3.13 -19.69
CA ALA A 120 3.92 -3.96 -20.22
C ALA A 120 4.76 -4.64 -19.12
N ASN A 121 4.73 -4.12 -17.89
CA ASN A 121 5.50 -4.58 -16.76
C ASN A 121 4.73 -5.60 -15.89
N THR A 122 3.52 -5.99 -16.25
CA THR A 122 2.74 -6.94 -15.45
C THR A 122 3.49 -8.26 -15.27
N ASP A 123 3.57 -8.71 -14.02
CA ASP A 123 4.23 -9.96 -13.65
C ASP A 123 3.70 -11.15 -14.48
N ALA A 124 4.59 -12.10 -14.78
CA ALA A 124 4.26 -13.25 -15.61
C ALA A 124 3.19 -14.14 -14.97
N ASP A 125 3.20 -14.29 -13.65
CA ASP A 125 2.25 -15.12 -12.93
C ASP A 125 0.87 -14.45 -12.93
N THR A 126 0.81 -13.13 -12.75
CA THR A 126 -0.43 -12.33 -12.92
C THR A 126 -1.01 -12.50 -14.33
N ARG A 127 -0.19 -12.34 -15.38
CA ARG A 127 -0.66 -12.45 -16.78
C ARG A 127 -1.19 -13.84 -17.13
N THR A 128 -0.63 -14.88 -16.53
CA THR A 128 -0.99 -16.27 -16.84
C THR A 128 -2.08 -16.85 -15.92
N PHE A 129 -2.43 -16.16 -14.83
CA PHE A 129 -3.47 -16.57 -13.90
C PHE A 129 -4.85 -16.70 -14.57
N ASP A 130 -5.60 -17.75 -14.26
CA ASP A 130 -6.93 -18.01 -14.81
C ASP A 130 -8.01 -17.72 -13.76
N TYR A 131 -8.37 -16.44 -13.62
CA TYR A 131 -9.41 -16.00 -12.69
C TYR A 131 -10.74 -16.75 -12.84
N GLY A 132 -11.09 -17.17 -14.06
CA GLY A 132 -12.36 -17.83 -14.34
C GLY A 132 -12.42 -19.24 -13.77
N ARG A 133 -11.34 -20.00 -13.92
CA ARG A 133 -11.21 -21.35 -13.36
C ARG A 133 -10.89 -21.30 -11.87
N ASP A 134 -9.91 -20.50 -11.51
CA ASP A 134 -9.28 -20.53 -10.19
C ASP A 134 -10.23 -19.96 -9.12
N TYR A 135 -10.95 -18.86 -9.40
CA TYR A 135 -11.99 -18.37 -8.46
C TYR A 135 -13.31 -19.14 -8.51
N ALA A 136 -13.63 -19.84 -9.59
CA ALA A 136 -14.90 -20.57 -9.69
C ALA A 136 -14.90 -21.91 -8.93
N THR A 137 -13.73 -22.53 -8.78
CA THR A 137 -13.60 -23.80 -8.06
C THR A 137 -13.59 -23.58 -6.54
N GLY A 138 -13.23 -22.39 -6.07
CA GLY A 138 -12.97 -22.14 -4.64
C GLY A 138 -11.80 -22.97 -4.09
N GLU A 139 -11.10 -23.71 -4.96
CA GLU A 139 -9.93 -24.54 -4.64
C GLU A 139 -8.62 -23.77 -4.87
N ALA A 140 -8.63 -22.74 -5.73
CA ALA A 140 -7.52 -21.80 -5.74
C ALA A 140 -7.52 -21.05 -4.42
N GLY A 141 -6.35 -21.00 -3.77
CA GLY A 141 -6.13 -20.09 -2.66
C GLY A 141 -6.16 -18.64 -3.12
N ASP A 142 -5.36 -17.82 -2.48
CA ASP A 142 -5.16 -16.42 -2.82
C ASP A 142 -4.81 -16.25 -4.31
N GLY A 143 -5.33 -15.20 -4.97
CA GLY A 143 -5.01 -14.84 -6.35
C GLY A 143 -3.96 -13.73 -6.45
N PRO A 144 -3.58 -13.26 -7.66
CA PRO A 144 -2.55 -12.24 -7.82
C PRO A 144 -2.80 -10.96 -7.03
N VAL A 145 -4.06 -10.51 -6.95
CA VAL A 145 -4.42 -9.33 -6.15
C VAL A 145 -4.07 -9.55 -4.67
N ASP A 146 -4.42 -10.72 -4.13
CA ASP A 146 -4.16 -11.08 -2.74
C ASP A 146 -2.65 -11.23 -2.47
N TRP A 147 -1.91 -11.88 -3.38
CA TRP A 147 -0.45 -12.04 -3.27
C TRP A 147 0.28 -10.70 -3.17
N TRP A 148 -0.06 -9.77 -4.04
CA TRP A 148 0.57 -8.45 -4.06
C TRP A 148 0.08 -7.56 -2.91
N ALA A 149 -1.19 -7.69 -2.50
CA ALA A 149 -1.70 -6.99 -1.32
C ALA A 149 -0.98 -7.43 -0.03
N ASP A 150 -0.75 -8.73 0.14
CA ASP A 150 0.01 -9.28 1.26
C ASP A 150 1.47 -8.84 1.22
N ALA A 151 2.10 -8.85 0.04
CA ALA A 151 3.46 -8.35 -0.14
C ALA A 151 3.57 -6.88 0.25
N CYS A 152 2.64 -6.02 -0.22
CA CYS A 152 2.58 -4.61 0.17
C CYS A 152 2.45 -4.45 1.69
N TYR A 153 1.52 -5.17 2.33
CA TYR A 153 1.33 -5.09 3.77
C TYR A 153 2.61 -5.45 4.55
N LEU A 154 3.27 -6.55 4.19
CA LEU A 154 4.52 -6.98 4.83
C LEU A 154 5.65 -5.96 4.62
N LEU A 155 5.78 -5.42 3.41
CA LEU A 155 6.79 -4.41 3.11
C LEU A 155 6.55 -3.12 3.89
N HIS A 156 5.31 -2.64 4.00
CA HIS A 156 4.99 -1.47 4.81
C HIS A 156 5.37 -1.66 6.28
N ARG A 157 5.14 -2.86 6.82
CA ARG A 157 5.55 -3.21 8.18
C ARG A 157 7.07 -3.19 8.33
N PHE A 158 7.80 -3.84 7.41
CA PHE A 158 9.26 -3.85 7.45
C PHE A 158 9.85 -2.45 7.27
N MET A 159 9.27 -1.62 6.40
CA MET A 159 9.65 -0.22 6.22
C MET A 159 9.51 0.58 7.51
N ARG A 160 8.40 0.41 8.25
CA ARG A 160 8.20 1.04 9.56
C ARG A 160 9.24 0.58 10.59
N GLU A 161 9.50 -0.73 10.68
CA GLU A 161 10.48 -1.30 11.64
C GLU A 161 11.94 -0.93 11.28
N ALA A 162 12.21 -0.74 9.98
CA ALA A 162 13.50 -0.37 9.44
C ALA A 162 13.71 1.16 9.32
N ALA A 163 12.71 1.98 9.62
CA ALA A 163 12.80 3.43 9.46
C ALA A 163 14.03 4.01 10.18
N GLY A 164 14.85 4.75 9.43
CA GLY A 164 16.11 5.33 9.94
C GLY A 164 17.29 4.36 10.04
N ARG A 165 17.19 3.13 9.51
CA ARG A 165 18.28 2.13 9.50
C ARG A 165 19.14 2.15 8.23
N GLY A 166 19.06 3.19 7.41
CA GLY A 166 19.96 3.42 6.27
C GLY A 166 19.67 2.48 5.09
N VAL A 167 20.70 1.81 4.57
CA VAL A 167 20.67 0.98 3.35
C VAL A 167 19.52 -0.03 3.30
N LEU A 168 19.16 -0.61 4.44
CA LEU A 168 18.03 -1.55 4.52
C LEU A 168 16.70 -0.90 4.10
N THR A 169 16.48 0.37 4.45
CA THR A 169 15.27 1.11 4.09
C THR A 169 15.21 1.35 2.58
N ASP A 170 16.34 1.63 1.93
CA ASP A 170 16.41 1.82 0.47
C ASP A 170 16.09 0.52 -0.28
N GLU A 171 16.64 -0.62 0.16
CA GLU A 171 16.36 -1.93 -0.44
C GLU A 171 14.90 -2.35 -0.26
N LEU A 172 14.32 -2.09 0.91
CA LEU A 172 12.92 -2.36 1.18
C LEU A 172 11.99 -1.47 0.36
N GLU A 173 12.34 -0.19 0.15
CA GLU A 173 11.57 0.69 -0.72
C GLU A 173 11.59 0.21 -2.16
N TYR A 174 12.76 -0.19 -2.68
CA TYR A 174 12.86 -0.76 -4.02
C TYR A 174 11.91 -1.96 -4.23
N LEU A 175 11.77 -2.82 -3.22
CA LEU A 175 10.80 -3.93 -3.24
C LEU A 175 9.36 -3.45 -3.08
N ARG A 176 9.10 -2.46 -2.24
CA ARG A 176 7.77 -1.86 -2.01
C ARG A 176 7.22 -1.26 -3.28
N GLU A 177 8.02 -0.48 -4.00
CA GLU A 177 7.65 0.11 -5.28
C GLU A 177 7.16 -0.93 -6.29
N ARG A 178 7.90 -2.05 -6.40
CA ARG A 178 7.51 -3.17 -7.25
C ARG A 178 6.18 -3.77 -6.79
N ALA A 179 6.04 -4.05 -5.50
CA ALA A 179 4.84 -4.67 -4.97
C ALA A 179 3.60 -3.79 -5.18
N THR A 180 3.70 -2.49 -4.91
CA THR A 180 2.58 -1.54 -5.13
C THR A 180 2.22 -1.44 -6.61
N ALA A 181 3.21 -1.33 -7.50
CA ALA A 181 2.96 -1.31 -8.93
C ALA A 181 2.29 -2.60 -9.43
N GLN A 182 2.75 -3.76 -8.96
CA GLN A 182 2.17 -5.05 -9.34
C GLN A 182 0.77 -5.27 -8.76
N LEU A 183 0.47 -4.75 -7.56
CA LEU A 183 -0.87 -4.76 -7.00
C LEU A 183 -1.84 -4.02 -7.92
N VAL A 184 -1.51 -2.79 -8.31
CA VAL A 184 -2.32 -1.98 -9.23
C VAL A 184 -2.54 -2.70 -10.57
N LEU A 185 -1.49 -3.32 -11.12
CA LEU A 185 -1.58 -4.08 -12.36
C LEU A 185 -2.42 -5.36 -12.20
N ALA A 186 -2.33 -6.05 -11.08
CA ALA A 186 -3.12 -7.24 -10.79
C ALA A 186 -4.61 -6.93 -10.60
N GLU A 187 -4.94 -5.81 -9.93
CA GLU A 187 -6.31 -5.31 -9.82
C GLU A 187 -6.88 -4.99 -11.20
N ARG A 188 -6.10 -4.28 -12.03
CA ARG A 188 -6.50 -3.95 -13.41
C ARG A 188 -6.71 -5.19 -14.27
N ASP A 189 -5.82 -6.17 -14.20
CA ASP A 189 -5.94 -7.41 -14.98
C ASP A 189 -7.15 -8.24 -14.53
N CYS A 190 -7.37 -8.36 -13.21
CA CYS A 190 -8.55 -9.00 -12.63
C CYS A 190 -9.85 -8.31 -13.06
N GLU A 191 -9.90 -6.97 -13.02
CA GLU A 191 -11.06 -6.20 -13.44
C GLU A 191 -11.40 -6.49 -14.92
N ARG A 192 -10.40 -6.39 -15.79
CA ARG A 192 -10.55 -6.59 -17.25
C ARG A 192 -10.96 -8.01 -17.61
N ARG A 193 -10.32 -9.02 -17.02
CA ARG A 193 -10.46 -10.42 -17.43
C ARG A 193 -11.56 -11.17 -16.68
N TYR A 194 -11.98 -10.68 -15.51
CA TYR A 194 -12.94 -11.39 -14.65
C TYR A 194 -14.12 -10.53 -14.20
N ALA A 195 -13.89 -9.39 -13.53
CA ALA A 195 -14.97 -8.64 -12.91
C ALA A 195 -15.92 -8.00 -13.94
N GLU A 196 -15.37 -7.27 -14.92
CA GLU A 196 -16.16 -6.61 -15.96
C GLU A 196 -16.97 -7.61 -16.81
N PRO A 197 -16.40 -8.71 -17.36
CA PRO A 197 -17.16 -9.70 -18.10
C PRO A 197 -18.34 -10.27 -17.32
N ARG A 198 -18.15 -10.56 -16.03
CA ARG A 198 -19.21 -11.10 -15.17
C ARG A 198 -20.31 -10.08 -14.90
N LEU A 199 -19.97 -8.81 -14.66
CA LEU A 199 -20.96 -7.74 -14.49
C LEU A 199 -21.78 -7.55 -15.78
N ARG A 200 -21.14 -7.57 -16.95
CA ARG A 200 -21.84 -7.51 -18.25
C ARG A 200 -22.77 -8.71 -18.45
N ALA A 201 -22.31 -9.92 -18.15
CA ALA A 201 -23.13 -11.14 -18.25
C ALA A 201 -24.35 -11.11 -17.31
N LYS A 202 -24.17 -10.66 -16.06
CA LYS A 202 -25.28 -10.50 -15.10
C LYS A 202 -26.32 -9.48 -15.57
N ARG A 203 -25.88 -8.34 -16.13
CA ARG A 203 -26.78 -7.32 -16.69
C ARG A 203 -27.57 -7.85 -17.89
N ALA A 204 -26.93 -8.63 -18.75
CA ALA A 204 -27.58 -9.24 -19.91
C ALA A 204 -28.57 -10.36 -19.56
N ALA A 205 -28.38 -11.06 -18.43
CA ALA A 205 -29.28 -12.12 -17.97
C ALA A 205 -30.47 -11.62 -17.13
N GLY A 206 -30.43 -10.38 -16.65
CA GLY A 206 -31.46 -9.77 -15.80
C GLY A 206 -32.36 -8.73 -16.49
N GLY A 207 -32.23 -8.54 -17.81
CA GLY A 207 -33.08 -7.67 -18.63
C GLY A 207 -33.86 -8.48 -19.66
#